data_AF-A0A936UJB3-F1
#
_entry.id   AF-A0A936UJB3-F1
#
_cell.length_a   1.000
_cell.length_b   1.000
_cell.length_c   1.000
_cell.angle_alpha   90.00
_cell.angle_beta   90.00
_cell.angle_gamma   90.00
#
_symmetry.space_group_name_H-M   'P 1'
#
loop_
_entity.id
_entity.type
_entity.pdbx_description
1 polymer ?
#
loop_
_entity_poly.entity_id
_entity_poly.type
_entity_poly.pdbx_seq_one_letter_code
_entity_poly.pdbx_strand_id
1 'polypeptide(L)'
;MKYIILLFTAFLLTISSCTDKTDLSDFPITNNGGGTNVNETLYVQQSPVWTGFNEPNAVLLGREPLVYVADTKNNQVVQLDLSGVEIGRRSINNPTSIAQDYNFDLLVIGDSVLTLTNDTVSVLYRIKLVENFQGGIITNAAVKTMLRSDQGTVLSSRKRKFTGVGVYSDNKYIVTRTGPDNLSSLDPDNALLKITGRDSVTLVSNLSGFQTNGNGIYSIEKMSGITTFNGELTDFIIIRNTSDFWI
;
A
#
# COMPACT_ATOMS: atom_id res chain seq x y z
N MET A 1 13.35 -54.60 27.06
CA MET A 1 13.62 -53.39 27.88
C MET A 1 13.85 -52.13 27.04
N LYS A 2 14.63 -52.14 25.95
CA LYS A 2 14.83 -50.94 25.09
C LYS A 2 13.54 -50.32 24.52
N TYR A 3 12.55 -51.13 24.10
CA TYR A 3 11.28 -50.62 23.56
C TYR A 3 10.33 -50.02 24.61
N ILE A 4 10.44 -50.44 25.87
CA ILE A 4 9.63 -49.91 26.97
C ILE A 4 10.13 -48.52 27.37
N ILE A 5 11.44 -48.30 27.36
CA ILE A 5 12.04 -46.99 27.61
C ILE A 5 11.66 -46.00 26.50
N LEU A 6 11.63 -46.44 25.24
CA LEU A 6 11.25 -45.60 24.09
C LEU A 6 9.77 -45.18 24.12
N LEU A 7 8.89 -46.09 24.57
CA LEU A 7 7.46 -45.81 24.73
C LEU A 7 7.20 -44.84 25.88
N PHE A 8 8.00 -44.94 26.95
CA PHE A 8 7.90 -44.05 28.11
C PHE A 8 8.41 -42.64 27.80
N THR A 9 9.50 -42.48 27.02
CA THR A 9 9.95 -41.16 26.56
C THR A 9 9.00 -40.53 25.54
N ALA A 10 8.37 -41.31 24.67
CA ALA A 10 7.34 -40.80 23.75
C ALA A 10 6.09 -40.30 24.50
N PHE A 11 5.70 -40.99 25.59
CA PHE A 11 4.58 -40.57 26.45
C PHE A 11 4.92 -39.34 27.32
N LEU A 12 6.18 -39.15 27.72
CA LEU A 12 6.61 -37.94 28.42
C LEU A 12 6.63 -36.69 27.52
N LEU A 13 6.80 -36.84 26.21
CA LEU A 13 6.78 -35.73 25.26
C LEU A 13 5.36 -35.22 24.95
N THR A 14 4.33 -36.04 25.13
CA THR A 14 2.93 -35.64 24.86
C THR A 14 2.28 -34.87 26.00
N ILE A 15 2.81 -34.98 27.22
CA ILE A 15 2.30 -34.27 28.41
C ILE A 15 2.90 -32.86 28.60
N SER A 16 3.96 -32.52 27.86
CA SER A 16 4.61 -31.19 27.93
C SER A 16 4.05 -30.17 26.92
N SER A 17 2.98 -30.53 26.19
CA SER A 17 2.35 -29.67 25.18
C SER A 17 1.05 -29.00 25.68
N CYS A 18 0.94 -28.76 26.98
CA CYS A 18 -0.13 -27.91 27.52
C CYS A 18 0.40 -26.48 27.58
N THR A 19 0.18 -25.73 26.49
CA THR A 19 0.15 -24.28 26.59
C THR A 19 -1.17 -23.92 27.27
N ASP A 20 -1.12 -23.06 28.29
CA ASP A 20 -2.32 -22.50 28.88
C ASP A 20 -3.12 -21.78 27.80
N LYS A 21 -4.46 -21.83 27.92
CA LYS A 21 -5.32 -21.02 27.07
C LYS A 21 -5.02 -19.56 27.39
N THR A 22 -4.84 -18.74 26.36
CA THR A 22 -4.68 -17.29 26.49
C THR A 22 -5.78 -16.73 27.38
N ASP A 23 -5.40 -16.19 28.54
CA ASP A 23 -6.34 -15.58 29.47
C ASP A 23 -6.75 -14.22 28.91
N LEU A 24 -8.06 -14.06 28.68
CA LEU A 24 -8.60 -12.82 28.12
C LEU A 24 -8.52 -11.65 29.11
N SER A 25 -8.29 -11.94 30.40
CA SER A 25 -8.10 -10.92 31.44
C SER A 25 -6.71 -10.29 31.43
N ASP A 26 -5.74 -10.88 30.72
CA ASP A 26 -4.40 -10.31 30.54
C ASP A 26 -4.39 -9.14 29.54
N PHE A 27 -5.47 -8.96 28.76
CA PHE A 27 -5.61 -7.84 27.85
C PHE A 27 -6.28 -6.66 28.56
N PRO A 28 -5.68 -5.45 28.51
CA PRO A 28 -6.27 -4.28 29.13
C PRO A 28 -7.62 -3.95 28.49
N ILE A 29 -8.69 -4.03 29.29
CA ILE A 29 -9.99 -3.47 28.93
C ILE A 29 -9.81 -1.95 28.95
N THR A 30 -9.50 -1.37 27.79
CA THR A 30 -9.38 0.07 27.68
C THR A 30 -10.78 0.67 27.67
N ASN A 31 -11.10 1.49 28.66
CA ASN A 31 -12.35 2.28 28.69
C ASN A 31 -12.47 3.26 27.50
N ASN A 32 -11.44 3.35 26.65
CA ASN A 32 -11.38 4.19 25.46
C ASN A 32 -11.29 3.39 24.13
N GLY A 33 -11.37 2.05 24.15
CA GLY A 33 -11.17 1.22 22.95
C GLY A 33 -12.08 0.00 22.82
N GLY A 34 -13.07 -0.17 23.69
CA GLY A 34 -14.05 -1.26 23.56
C GLY A 34 -15.28 -0.96 24.39
N GLY A 35 -16.42 -0.72 23.73
CA GLY A 35 -17.69 -0.53 24.41
C GLY A 35 -18.06 -1.76 25.25
N THR A 36 -18.80 -1.53 26.33
CA THR A 36 -19.29 -2.54 27.28
C THR A 36 -20.32 -3.53 26.69
N ASN A 37 -20.43 -3.62 25.37
CA ASN A 37 -21.38 -4.46 24.66
C ASN A 37 -20.63 -5.65 24.02
N VAL A 38 -20.75 -6.82 24.62
CA VAL A 38 -20.10 -8.08 24.22
C VAL A 38 -20.78 -8.72 23.00
N ASN A 39 -21.13 -7.91 21.99
CA ASN A 39 -21.66 -8.36 20.69
C ASN A 39 -20.88 -7.82 19.50
N GLU A 40 -19.78 -7.09 19.74
CA GLU A 40 -18.97 -6.46 18.70
C GLU A 40 -17.53 -6.99 18.76
N THR A 41 -16.88 -7.04 17.60
CA THR A 41 -15.49 -7.47 17.43
C THR A 41 -14.60 -6.82 18.50
N LEU A 42 -14.03 -7.64 19.39
CA LEU A 42 -13.13 -7.18 20.45
C LEU A 42 -11.89 -6.53 19.82
N TYR A 43 -11.80 -5.21 19.88
CA TYR A 43 -10.59 -4.49 19.50
C TYR A 43 -9.57 -4.57 20.63
N VAL A 44 -8.45 -5.25 20.38
CA VAL A 44 -7.30 -5.26 21.29
C VAL A 44 -6.25 -4.31 20.73
N GLN A 45 -6.11 -3.14 21.36
CA GLN A 45 -5.06 -2.18 21.01
C GLN A 45 -3.68 -2.82 21.20
N GLN A 46 -2.88 -2.86 20.14
CA GLN A 46 -1.51 -3.35 20.21
C GLN A 46 -0.60 -2.27 20.81
N SER A 47 0.30 -2.68 21.70
CA SER A 47 1.29 -1.81 22.34
C SER A 47 2.69 -2.15 21.80
N PRO A 48 3.54 -1.13 21.53
CA PRO A 48 3.29 0.30 21.70
C PRO A 48 2.42 0.88 20.57
N VAL A 49 1.63 1.89 20.91
CA VAL A 49 0.93 2.71 19.91
C VAL A 49 1.98 3.50 19.12
N TRP A 50 1.93 3.42 17.80
CA TRP A 50 2.80 4.23 16.96
C TRP A 50 2.28 5.67 16.93
N THR A 51 3.16 6.63 17.24
CA THR A 51 2.83 8.06 17.37
C THR A 51 3.76 8.90 16.49
N GLY A 52 3.45 10.19 16.32
CA GLY A 52 4.30 11.12 15.54
C GLY A 52 3.95 11.27 14.06
N PHE A 53 2.93 10.55 13.58
CA PHE A 53 2.39 10.70 12.21
C PHE A 53 1.36 11.84 12.13
N ASN A 54 1.23 12.44 10.95
CA ASN A 54 0.29 13.51 10.66
C ASN A 54 -0.51 13.20 9.40
N GLU A 55 -1.78 12.82 9.60
CA GLU A 55 -2.70 12.32 8.56
C GLU A 55 -2.05 11.27 7.63
N PRO A 56 -1.58 10.13 8.13
CA PRO A 56 -0.99 9.10 7.27
C PRO A 56 -2.05 8.49 6.33
N ASN A 57 -1.84 8.53 5.02
CA ASN A 57 -2.81 8.02 4.05
C ASN A 57 -2.65 6.54 3.69
N ALA A 58 -1.45 5.97 3.88
CA ALA A 58 -1.19 4.58 3.53
C ALA A 58 -0.19 3.92 4.48
N VAL A 59 -0.41 2.63 4.73
CA VAL A 59 0.53 1.74 5.41
C VAL A 59 0.73 0.50 4.55
N LEU A 60 1.97 0.05 4.44
CA LEU A 60 2.35 -1.15 3.70
C LEU A 60 3.21 -2.03 4.59
N LEU A 61 2.81 -3.28 4.77
CA LEU A 61 3.73 -4.33 5.21
C LEU A 61 4.51 -4.81 3.99
N GLY A 62 5.83 -4.71 4.04
CA GLY A 62 6.72 -5.15 2.97
C GLY A 62 6.69 -6.66 2.74
N ARG A 63 7.34 -7.09 1.66
CA ARG A 63 7.65 -8.49 1.37
C ARG A 63 8.77 -8.99 2.28
N GLU A 64 9.57 -8.07 2.78
CA GLU A 64 10.47 -8.18 3.93
C GLU A 64 9.73 -7.76 5.23
N PRO A 65 10.25 -8.12 6.42
CA PRO A 65 9.60 -7.84 7.70
C PRO A 65 9.77 -6.36 8.12
N LEU A 66 9.35 -5.43 7.28
CA LEU A 66 9.40 -3.98 7.51
C LEU A 66 8.05 -3.35 7.18
N VAL A 67 7.73 -2.27 7.86
CA VAL A 67 6.49 -1.51 7.65
C VAL A 67 6.82 -0.14 7.08
N TYR A 68 6.08 0.28 6.07
CA TYR A 68 6.21 1.59 5.45
C TYR A 68 4.94 2.40 5.65
N VAL A 69 5.09 3.65 6.07
CA VAL A 69 3.97 4.57 6.31
C VAL A 69 4.14 5.80 5.42
N ALA A 70 3.11 6.12 4.63
CA ALA A 70 3.00 7.40 3.93
C ALA A 70 2.49 8.44 4.92
N ASP A 71 3.40 9.20 5.51
CA ASP A 71 3.09 10.24 6.48
C ASP A 71 2.84 11.57 5.74
N THR A 72 1.59 11.71 5.29
CA THR A 72 1.21 12.58 4.19
C THR A 72 1.47 14.06 4.48
N LYS A 73 1.04 14.57 5.64
CA LYS A 73 1.20 15.99 5.98
C LYS A 73 2.60 16.33 6.49
N ASN A 74 3.40 15.33 6.86
CA ASN A 74 4.81 15.51 7.15
C ASN A 74 5.71 15.34 5.91
N ASN A 75 5.16 15.09 4.72
CA ASN A 75 5.89 14.99 3.46
C ASN A 75 7.04 13.95 3.49
N GLN A 76 6.74 12.77 4.04
CA GLN A 76 7.74 11.71 4.18
C GLN A 76 7.12 10.31 4.10
N VAL A 77 7.91 9.36 3.64
CA VAL A 77 7.67 7.92 3.81
C VAL A 77 8.56 7.44 4.94
N VAL A 78 7.96 6.88 5.98
CA VAL A 78 8.65 6.37 7.18
C VAL A 78 8.77 4.86 7.06
N GLN A 79 9.92 4.32 7.45
CA GLN A 79 10.21 2.89 7.50
C GLN A 79 10.38 2.47 8.96
N LEU A 80 9.63 1.46 9.36
CA LEU A 80 9.60 0.89 10.70
C LEU A 80 10.03 -0.58 10.67
N ASP A 81 10.59 -1.05 11.78
CA ASP A 81 10.72 -2.48 12.04
C ASP A 81 9.38 -3.10 12.50
N LEU A 82 9.34 -4.42 12.72
CA LEU A 82 8.14 -5.11 13.22
C LEU A 82 7.73 -4.69 14.64
N SER A 83 8.66 -4.10 15.40
CA SER A 83 8.43 -3.57 16.74
C SER A 83 7.75 -2.20 16.72
N GLY A 84 7.64 -1.57 15.54
CA GLY A 84 7.13 -0.21 15.38
C GLY A 84 8.16 0.89 15.56
N VAL A 85 9.45 0.53 15.68
CA VAL A 85 10.54 1.49 15.82
C VAL A 85 10.91 2.03 14.45
N GLU A 86 11.00 3.35 14.33
CA GLU A 86 11.48 3.99 13.12
C GLU A 86 12.96 3.69 12.90
N ILE A 87 13.27 3.11 11.74
CA ILE A 87 14.65 2.81 11.30
C ILE A 87 15.11 3.71 10.14
N GLY A 88 14.19 4.44 9.50
CA GLY A 88 14.53 5.41 8.47
C GLY A 88 13.33 6.18 7.93
N ARG A 89 13.61 7.26 7.19
CA ARG A 89 12.58 8.05 6.51
C ARG A 89 13.09 8.67 5.22
N ARG A 90 12.21 8.90 4.26
CA ARG A 90 12.55 9.55 2.99
C ARG A 90 11.54 10.62 2.63
N SER A 91 12.03 11.80 2.26
CA SER A 91 11.17 12.91 1.86
C SER A 91 10.52 12.63 0.50
N ILE A 92 9.19 12.70 0.48
CA ILE A 92 8.31 12.64 -0.69
C ILE A 92 7.19 13.61 -0.38
N ASN A 93 6.87 14.55 -1.26
CA ASN A 93 5.80 15.49 -0.96
C ASN A 93 4.43 14.80 -1.03
N ASN A 94 3.59 15.03 -0.03
CA ASN A 94 2.21 14.56 0.05
C ASN A 94 2.02 13.08 -0.38
N PRO A 95 2.73 12.11 0.21
CA PRO A 95 2.63 10.71 -0.18
C PRO A 95 1.25 10.16 0.17
N THR A 96 0.60 9.46 -0.75
CA THR A 96 -0.81 9.02 -0.59
C THR A 96 -1.02 7.52 -0.77
N SER A 97 -0.12 6.82 -1.47
CA SER A 97 -0.20 5.37 -1.70
C SER A 97 1.20 4.80 -1.77
N ILE A 98 1.37 3.57 -1.25
CA ILE A 98 2.64 2.83 -1.27
C ILE A 98 2.36 1.40 -1.72
N ALA A 99 3.20 0.87 -2.61
CA ALA A 99 3.29 -0.55 -2.92
C ALA A 99 4.76 -0.97 -3.01
N GLN A 100 5.03 -2.27 -2.97
CA GLN A 100 6.37 -2.80 -3.15
C GLN A 100 6.42 -3.85 -4.25
N ASP A 101 7.43 -3.75 -5.10
CA ASP A 101 7.67 -4.72 -6.15
C ASP A 101 8.47 -5.95 -5.66
N TYR A 102 8.54 -6.99 -6.47
CA TYR A 102 9.28 -8.22 -6.19
C TYR A 102 10.81 -8.04 -6.32
N ASN A 103 11.28 -6.87 -6.72
CA ASN A 103 12.67 -6.47 -6.57
C ASN A 103 12.92 -5.72 -5.25
N PHE A 104 11.92 -5.65 -4.36
CA PHE A 104 11.95 -4.94 -3.09
C PHE A 104 12.08 -3.41 -3.21
N ASP A 105 11.89 -2.83 -4.40
CA ASP A 105 11.80 -1.37 -4.54
C ASP A 105 10.37 -0.92 -4.18
N LEU A 106 10.25 0.27 -3.56
CA LEU A 106 8.93 0.85 -3.28
C LEU A 106 8.44 1.68 -4.45
N LEU A 107 7.15 1.62 -4.71
CA LEU A 107 6.41 2.54 -5.55
C LEU A 107 5.55 3.43 -4.66
N VAL A 108 5.70 4.74 -4.80
CA VAL A 108 5.03 5.72 -3.95
C VAL A 108 4.35 6.77 -4.83
N ILE A 109 3.07 7.02 -4.61
CA ILE A 109 2.39 8.17 -5.21
C ILE A 109 2.55 9.35 -4.27
N GLY A 110 3.04 10.47 -4.80
CA GLY A 110 3.11 11.76 -4.12
C GLY A 110 2.86 12.91 -5.09
N ASP A 111 3.26 14.11 -4.69
CA ASP A 111 3.11 15.33 -5.48
C ASP A 111 4.45 15.94 -5.88
N SER A 112 4.44 16.70 -6.97
CA SER A 112 5.55 17.54 -7.39
C SER A 112 5.04 18.90 -7.83
N VAL A 113 5.72 19.96 -7.39
CA VAL A 113 5.43 21.34 -7.82
C VAL A 113 6.20 21.62 -9.10
N LEU A 114 5.49 21.96 -10.16
CA LEU A 114 6.07 22.37 -11.44
C LEU A 114 6.55 23.82 -11.36
N THR A 115 7.86 24.05 -11.42
CA THR A 115 8.46 25.38 -11.26
C THR A 115 7.96 26.41 -12.29
N LEU A 116 7.65 25.97 -13.52
CA LEU A 116 7.25 26.87 -14.60
C LEU A 116 5.82 27.40 -14.47
N THR A 117 4.93 26.60 -13.89
CA THR A 117 3.49 26.92 -13.83
C THR A 117 2.97 27.11 -12.41
N ASN A 118 3.81 26.84 -11.39
CA ASN A 118 3.44 26.79 -9.98
C ASN A 118 2.20 25.91 -9.72
N ASP A 119 2.12 24.80 -10.45
CA ASP A 119 1.02 23.83 -10.40
C ASP A 119 1.52 22.53 -9.75
N THR A 120 0.63 21.80 -9.08
CA THR A 120 0.99 20.58 -8.34
C THR A 120 0.44 19.37 -9.05
N VAL A 121 1.34 18.56 -9.63
CA VAL A 121 0.99 17.33 -10.34
C VAL A 121 1.24 16.10 -9.48
N SER A 122 0.39 15.09 -9.64
CA SER A 122 0.61 13.79 -9.00
C SER A 122 1.69 13.01 -9.74
N VAL A 123 2.56 12.35 -8.99
CA VAL A 123 3.76 11.67 -9.48
C VAL A 123 3.87 10.29 -8.85
N LEU A 124 4.16 9.29 -9.68
CA LEU A 124 4.61 7.98 -9.24
C LEU A 124 6.14 7.99 -9.13
N TYR A 125 6.63 7.79 -7.91
CA TYR A 125 8.03 7.62 -7.59
C TYR A 125 8.39 6.14 -7.41
N ARG A 126 9.62 5.78 -7.75
CA ARG A 126 10.25 4.52 -7.33
C ARG A 126 11.39 4.82 -6.37
N ILE A 127 11.34 4.25 -5.18
CA ILE A 127 12.39 4.34 -4.17
C ILE A 127 13.22 3.06 -4.24
N LYS A 128 14.51 3.22 -4.55
CA LYS A 128 15.47 2.13 -4.72
C LYS A 128 16.00 1.65 -3.38
N LEU A 129 15.38 0.64 -2.79
CA LEU A 129 15.77 0.13 -1.48
C LEU A 129 16.99 -0.81 -1.58
N VAL A 130 17.04 -1.66 -2.61
CA VAL A 130 18.11 -2.68 -2.74
C VAL A 130 19.41 -2.08 -3.24
N GLU A 131 19.34 -1.06 -4.10
CA GLU A 131 20.54 -0.40 -4.65
C GLU A 131 21.26 0.46 -3.60
N ASN A 132 20.67 0.64 -2.41
CA ASN A 132 21.36 1.25 -1.28
C ASN A 132 22.37 0.28 -0.66
N PHE A 133 23.62 0.72 -0.55
CA PHE A 133 24.69 0.05 0.19
C PHE A 133 24.42 -0.15 1.71
N GLN A 134 23.23 0.25 2.20
CA GLN A 134 22.82 0.17 3.61
C GLN A 134 21.75 -0.91 3.87
N GLY A 135 21.63 -1.91 2.99
CA GLY A 135 20.83 -3.12 3.28
C GLY A 135 19.32 -2.89 3.42
N GLY A 136 18.74 -2.02 2.58
CA GLY A 136 17.28 -1.79 2.55
C GLY A 136 16.77 -0.62 3.40
N ILE A 137 17.65 0.15 4.06
CA ILE A 137 17.24 1.36 4.80
C ILE A 137 16.86 2.49 3.83
N ILE A 138 15.70 3.11 4.05
CA ILE A 138 15.08 4.07 3.14
C ILE A 138 15.77 5.45 3.11
N THR A 139 16.48 5.84 4.18
CA THR A 139 16.97 7.22 4.40
C THR A 139 17.73 7.82 3.21
N ASN A 140 18.64 7.04 2.61
CA ASN A 140 19.45 7.47 1.48
C ASN A 140 19.03 6.85 0.15
N ALA A 141 17.84 6.23 0.10
CA ALA A 141 17.35 5.57 -1.10
C ALA A 141 17.21 6.54 -2.26
N ALA A 142 17.75 6.13 -3.41
CA ALA A 142 17.59 6.88 -4.64
C ALA A 142 16.11 6.90 -5.02
N VAL A 143 15.59 8.10 -5.30
CA VAL A 143 14.19 8.30 -5.70
C VAL A 143 14.17 8.61 -7.19
N LYS A 144 13.55 7.74 -7.98
CA LYS A 144 13.34 7.94 -9.41
C LYS A 144 11.91 8.39 -9.67
N THR A 145 11.74 9.40 -10.51
CA THR A 145 10.42 9.79 -11.02
C THR A 145 10.05 8.84 -12.15
N MET A 146 8.96 8.08 -12.01
CA MET A 146 8.53 7.11 -13.01
C MET A 146 7.55 7.73 -13.99
N LEU A 147 6.40 8.19 -13.48
CA LEU A 147 5.32 8.74 -14.28
C LEU A 147 4.75 9.97 -13.59
N ARG A 148 4.43 11.02 -14.35
CA ARG A 148 3.64 12.14 -13.85
C ARG A 148 2.27 12.11 -14.50
N SER A 149 1.26 12.58 -13.79
CA SER A 149 -0.13 12.68 -14.25
C SER A 149 -0.30 13.53 -15.52
N ASP A 150 0.63 14.44 -15.78
CA ASP A 150 0.68 15.33 -16.95
C ASP A 150 1.51 14.79 -18.13
N GLN A 151 1.95 13.54 -18.10
CA GLN A 151 2.73 12.92 -19.18
C GLN A 151 2.45 11.42 -19.32
N GLY A 152 3.06 10.81 -20.33
CA GLY A 152 3.06 9.34 -20.51
C GLY A 152 1.73 8.74 -20.93
N THR A 153 0.76 9.56 -21.35
CA THR A 153 -0.48 9.14 -22.00
C THR A 153 -0.76 10.03 -23.21
N VAL A 154 -1.71 9.65 -24.07
CA VAL A 154 -1.96 10.31 -25.36
C VAL A 154 -2.49 11.74 -25.18
N LEU A 155 -3.29 11.98 -24.14
CA LEU A 155 -3.74 13.31 -23.77
C LEU A 155 -3.18 13.61 -22.38
N SER A 156 -2.54 14.75 -22.17
CA SER A 156 -2.04 15.11 -20.84
C SER A 156 -2.94 16.16 -20.18
N SER A 157 -3.15 16.01 -18.87
CA SER A 157 -3.84 17.01 -18.05
C SER A 157 -3.21 17.08 -16.67
N ARG A 158 -2.90 18.29 -16.22
CA ARG A 158 -2.34 18.55 -14.88
C ARG A 158 -3.38 18.41 -13.76
N LYS A 159 -4.68 18.38 -14.11
CA LYS A 159 -5.78 18.19 -13.16
C LYS A 159 -6.00 16.72 -12.78
N ARG A 160 -5.33 15.79 -13.48
CA ARG A 160 -5.37 14.36 -13.17
C ARG A 160 -4.59 14.06 -11.90
N LYS A 161 -5.04 13.07 -11.13
CA LYS A 161 -4.40 12.60 -9.91
C LYS A 161 -4.31 11.09 -9.91
N PHE A 162 -3.17 10.55 -9.46
CA PHE A 162 -3.08 9.13 -9.15
C PHE A 162 -3.61 8.92 -7.74
N THR A 163 -4.37 7.84 -7.54
CA THR A 163 -5.04 7.57 -6.26
C THR A 163 -4.59 6.27 -5.59
N GLY A 164 -3.90 5.40 -6.33
CA GLY A 164 -3.46 4.11 -5.82
C GLY A 164 -2.47 3.46 -6.76
N VAL A 165 -1.58 2.64 -6.19
CA VAL A 165 -0.63 1.81 -6.93
C VAL A 165 -0.64 0.39 -6.39
N GLY A 166 -0.61 -0.59 -7.29
CA GLY A 166 -0.46 -2.02 -6.98
C GLY A 166 0.60 -2.66 -7.87
N VAL A 167 1.16 -3.79 -7.44
CA VAL A 167 2.24 -4.50 -8.15
C VAL A 167 1.90 -5.97 -8.38
N TYR A 168 2.03 -6.42 -9.62
CA TYR A 168 1.86 -7.81 -10.03
C TYR A 168 3.13 -8.64 -9.80
N SER A 169 3.00 -9.97 -9.85
CA SER A 169 4.12 -10.91 -9.65
C SER A 169 5.26 -10.83 -10.66
N ASP A 170 5.01 -10.22 -11.83
CA ASP A 170 6.02 -9.97 -12.87
C ASP A 170 6.66 -8.57 -12.80
N ASN A 171 6.50 -7.84 -11.68
CA ASN A 171 6.97 -6.46 -11.48
C ASN A 171 6.34 -5.41 -12.41
N LYS A 172 5.30 -5.75 -13.18
CA LYS A 172 4.41 -4.75 -13.75
C LYS A 172 3.58 -4.16 -12.64
N TYR A 173 3.20 -2.90 -12.79
CA TYR A 173 2.41 -2.20 -11.78
C TYR A 173 1.19 -1.55 -12.42
N ILE A 174 0.14 -1.42 -11.63
CA ILE A 174 -1.12 -0.81 -12.01
C ILE A 174 -1.34 0.43 -11.16
N VAL A 175 -1.77 1.51 -11.79
CA VAL A 175 -2.04 2.79 -11.13
C VAL A 175 -3.47 3.21 -11.44
N THR A 176 -4.21 3.59 -10.40
CA THR A 176 -5.52 4.25 -10.58
C THR A 176 -5.32 5.74 -10.79
N ARG A 177 -6.00 6.27 -11.80
CA ARG A 177 -6.01 7.69 -12.12
C ARG A 177 -7.45 8.22 -12.09
N THR A 178 -7.61 9.44 -11.61
CA THR A 178 -8.86 10.20 -11.67
C THR A 178 -8.62 11.61 -12.18
N GLY A 179 -9.69 12.28 -12.61
CA GLY A 179 -9.66 13.68 -13.00
C GLY A 179 -11.06 14.17 -13.42
N PRO A 180 -11.18 15.47 -13.73
CA PRO A 180 -12.47 16.09 -14.02
C PRO A 180 -13.10 15.66 -15.36
N ASP A 181 -12.32 15.26 -16.35
CA ASP A 181 -12.77 15.16 -17.75
C ASP A 181 -12.67 13.73 -18.33
N ASN A 182 -13.80 13.04 -18.45
CA ASN A 182 -13.87 11.67 -19.01
C ASN A 182 -14.38 11.59 -20.45
N LEU A 183 -14.35 12.70 -21.18
CA LEU A 183 -14.94 12.79 -22.52
C LEU A 183 -14.13 12.03 -23.58
N SER A 184 -12.84 11.80 -23.35
CA SER A 184 -11.98 11.08 -24.28
C SER A 184 -12.24 9.57 -24.22
N SER A 185 -12.57 8.96 -25.36
CA SER A 185 -12.72 7.50 -25.46
C SER A 185 -11.38 6.75 -25.46
N LEU A 186 -10.29 7.42 -25.84
CA LEU A 186 -8.95 6.83 -25.90
C LEU A 186 -8.19 6.98 -24.58
N ASP A 187 -8.33 8.13 -23.94
CA ASP A 187 -7.58 8.47 -22.73
C ASP A 187 -8.43 9.32 -21.76
N PRO A 188 -9.47 8.71 -21.18
CA PRO A 188 -10.30 9.35 -20.16
C PRO A 188 -9.48 9.64 -18.90
N ASP A 189 -9.86 10.66 -18.14
CA ASP A 189 -9.16 10.99 -16.89
C ASP A 189 -9.20 9.84 -15.87
N ASN A 190 -10.39 9.27 -15.66
CA ASN A 190 -10.58 8.05 -14.89
C ASN A 190 -10.05 6.85 -15.68
N ALA A 191 -8.95 6.27 -15.22
CA ALA A 191 -8.30 5.17 -15.91
C ALA A 191 -7.54 4.24 -14.96
N LEU A 192 -7.43 2.98 -15.36
CA LEU A 192 -6.50 2.01 -14.80
C LEU A 192 -5.30 1.91 -15.74
N LEU A 193 -4.14 2.35 -15.28
CA LEU A 193 -2.90 2.39 -16.07
C LEU A 193 -2.04 1.18 -15.74
N LYS A 194 -1.82 0.28 -16.69
CA LYS A 194 -0.80 -0.77 -16.57
C LYS A 194 0.53 -0.23 -17.07
N ILE A 195 1.56 -0.36 -16.25
CA ILE A 195 2.86 0.24 -16.50
C ILE A 195 3.95 -0.84 -16.42
N THR A 196 4.90 -0.78 -17.34
CA THR A 196 6.09 -1.64 -17.36
C THR A 196 7.35 -0.77 -17.27
N GLY A 197 8.42 -1.34 -16.70
CA GLY A 197 9.74 -0.71 -16.63
C GLY A 197 10.23 -0.53 -15.20
N ARG A 198 11.53 -0.77 -14.99
CA ARG A 198 12.17 -0.76 -13.66
C ARG A 198 12.83 0.58 -13.32
N ASP A 199 13.71 1.06 -14.19
CA ASP A 199 14.47 2.29 -13.93
C ASP A 199 13.89 3.52 -14.62
N SER A 200 13.07 3.28 -15.64
CA SER A 200 12.25 4.23 -16.36
C SER A 200 11.00 3.50 -16.86
N VAL A 201 9.96 4.26 -17.18
CA VAL A 201 8.74 3.72 -17.80
C VAL A 201 9.05 3.34 -19.24
N THR A 202 8.76 2.08 -19.59
CA THR A 202 8.92 1.56 -20.97
C THR A 202 7.59 1.53 -21.72
N LEU A 203 6.49 1.27 -21.00
CA LEU A 203 5.14 1.21 -21.58
C LEU A 203 4.12 1.65 -20.54
N VAL A 204 3.14 2.42 -21.00
CA VAL A 204 1.90 2.73 -20.28
C VAL A 204 0.73 2.33 -21.18
N SER A 205 -0.22 1.57 -20.65
CA SER A 205 -1.45 1.22 -21.36
C SER A 205 -2.68 1.36 -20.46
N ASN A 206 -3.76 1.86 -21.04
CA ASN A 206 -5.07 1.88 -20.39
C ASN A 206 -5.65 0.46 -20.38
N LEU A 207 -6.09 0.00 -19.22
CA LEU A 207 -6.85 -1.24 -19.10
C LEU A 207 -8.31 -0.98 -19.55
N SER A 208 -8.76 -1.73 -20.55
CA SER A 208 -10.10 -1.58 -21.13
C SER A 208 -11.16 -2.40 -20.37
N GLY A 209 -12.44 -2.20 -20.71
CA GLY A 209 -13.56 -2.95 -20.13
C GLY A 209 -14.20 -2.30 -18.91
N PHE A 210 -13.78 -1.08 -18.54
CA PHE A 210 -14.33 -0.32 -17.41
C PHE A 210 -15.11 0.90 -17.87
N GLN A 211 -16.15 1.26 -17.11
CA GLN A 211 -16.92 2.48 -17.33
C GLN A 211 -16.25 3.64 -16.57
N THR A 212 -15.87 4.70 -17.28
CA THR A 212 -15.18 5.86 -16.69
C THR A 212 -16.06 6.67 -15.75
N ASN A 213 -17.38 6.54 -15.91
CA ASN A 213 -18.42 7.14 -15.09
C ASN A 213 -19.51 6.10 -14.77
N GLY A 214 -20.20 6.29 -13.65
CA GLY A 214 -21.36 5.52 -13.22
C GLY A 214 -21.18 4.88 -11.84
N ASN A 215 -22.24 4.21 -11.37
CA ASN A 215 -22.25 3.55 -10.06
C ASN A 215 -22.16 2.02 -10.15
N GLY A 216 -22.19 1.45 -11.37
CA GLY A 216 -22.15 0.01 -11.60
C GLY A 216 -20.86 -0.67 -11.15
N ILE A 217 -20.86 -2.01 -11.17
CA ILE A 217 -19.72 -2.84 -10.75
C ILE A 217 -18.47 -2.64 -11.62
N TYR A 218 -18.66 -2.32 -12.90
CA TYR A 218 -17.57 -2.05 -13.85
C TYR A 218 -17.13 -0.59 -13.86
N SER A 219 -17.74 0.28 -13.04
CA SER A 219 -17.36 1.68 -13.02
C SER A 219 -16.08 1.89 -12.23
N ILE A 220 -15.19 2.70 -12.80
CA ILE A 220 -13.94 3.19 -12.20
C ILE A 220 -14.05 4.68 -11.83
N GLU A 221 -15.28 5.17 -11.62
CA GLU A 221 -15.50 6.52 -11.10
C GLU A 221 -15.03 6.62 -9.64
N LYS A 222 -14.42 7.76 -9.27
CA LYS A 222 -13.99 8.10 -7.91
C LYS A 222 -13.15 6.99 -7.24
N MET A 223 -12.28 6.33 -8.00
CA MET A 223 -11.30 5.39 -7.44
C MET A 223 -10.41 6.09 -6.41
N SER A 224 -10.36 5.55 -5.20
CA SER A 224 -9.57 6.07 -4.08
C SER A 224 -8.38 5.18 -3.73
N GLY A 225 -8.26 4.00 -4.32
CA GLY A 225 -7.15 3.08 -4.08
C GLY A 225 -7.24 1.81 -4.91
N ILE A 226 -6.17 1.03 -4.88
CA ILE A 226 -6.06 -0.28 -5.54
C ILE A 226 -5.11 -1.17 -4.76
N THR A 227 -5.36 -2.47 -4.74
CA THR A 227 -4.41 -3.48 -4.30
C THR A 227 -4.40 -4.66 -5.26
N THR A 228 -3.26 -5.31 -5.41
CA THR A 228 -3.08 -6.54 -6.18
C THR A 228 -2.97 -7.74 -5.24
N PHE A 229 -3.05 -8.95 -5.79
CA PHE A 229 -2.83 -10.18 -5.05
C PHE A 229 -1.41 -10.70 -5.23
N ASN A 230 -0.87 -11.30 -4.17
CA ASN A 230 0.45 -11.93 -4.23
C ASN A 230 0.41 -13.15 -5.16
N GLY A 231 1.36 -13.20 -6.11
CA GLY A 231 1.48 -14.31 -7.07
C GLY A 231 0.70 -14.09 -8.36
N GLU A 232 -0.26 -13.17 -8.38
CA GLU A 232 -1.14 -12.94 -9.52
C GLU A 232 -0.57 -11.94 -10.54
N LEU A 233 -0.92 -12.15 -11.81
CA LEU A 233 -0.47 -11.33 -12.95
C LEU A 233 -1.53 -10.33 -13.46
N THR A 234 -2.78 -10.51 -13.02
CA THR A 234 -3.94 -9.80 -13.56
C THR A 234 -4.88 -9.28 -12.49
N ASP A 235 -4.97 -9.95 -11.35
CA ASP A 235 -6.05 -9.73 -10.41
C ASP A 235 -5.76 -8.56 -9.46
N PHE A 236 -6.80 -7.77 -9.20
CA PHE A 236 -6.73 -6.60 -8.31
C PHE A 236 -8.09 -6.30 -7.71
N ILE A 237 -8.09 -5.54 -6.62
CA ILE A 237 -9.27 -4.92 -6.01
C ILE A 237 -9.11 -3.41 -6.16
N ILE A 238 -10.15 -2.74 -6.66
CA ILE A 238 -10.25 -1.28 -6.61
C ILE A 238 -11.15 -0.86 -5.46
N ILE A 239 -10.81 0.28 -4.86
CA ILE A 239 -11.63 0.94 -3.84
C ILE A 239 -12.17 2.22 -4.46
N ARG A 240 -13.45 2.49 -4.24
CA ARG A 240 -14.13 3.70 -4.75
C ARG A 240 -14.79 4.45 -3.61
N ASN A 241 -14.72 5.77 -3.65
CA ASN A 241 -15.44 6.63 -2.73
C ASN A 241 -16.73 7.12 -3.42
N THR A 242 -17.77 6.27 -3.38
CA THR A 242 -19.10 6.56 -3.93
C THR A 242 -20.10 6.68 -2.78
N SER A 243 -21.04 7.63 -2.91
CA SER A 243 -22.10 7.87 -1.93
C SER A 243 -23.29 6.90 -2.05
N ASP A 244 -23.32 6.06 -3.09
CA ASP A 244 -24.55 5.47 -3.61
C ASP A 244 -24.48 3.93 -3.67
N PHE A 245 -24.08 3.28 -2.59
CA PHE A 245 -24.15 1.82 -2.45
C PHE A 245 -25.32 1.41 -1.54
N TRP A 246 -26.53 1.80 -1.93
CA TRP A 246 -27.76 1.25 -1.33
C TRP A 246 -28.29 0.19 -2.30
N ILE A 247 -28.22 -1.09 -1.90
CA ILE A 247 -28.95 -2.20 -2.53
C ILE A 247 -30.30 -2.31 -1.83
#